data_AF-A0A812ZFU8-F1
#
_entry.id   AF-A0A812ZFU8-F1
#
_cell.length_a   1.000
_cell.length_b   1.000
_cell.length_c   1.000
_cell.angle_alpha   90.00
_cell.angle_beta   90.00
_cell.angle_gamma   90.00
#
_symmetry.space_group_name_H-M   'P 1'
#
loop_
_entity.id
_entity.type
_entity.pdbx_description
1 polymer ?
#
loop_
_entity_poly.entity_id
_entity_poly.type
_entity_poly.pdbx_seq_one_letter_code
_entity_poly.pdbx_strand_id
1 'polypeptide(L)'
;MDPWPPKRAHGRALEAAKQPVADGPHLRSRQSVGFGETLLREMPMLLVPKDATAFLRSAAPDVLLQAAARLGDSQRLASFVAFQHLPAEQQEALLAMGVPEGSCSIRETERVIRTFLQDFPVFAAAVDWKLFVEVVGIVSERGSRLANGNYAVYKLMDLASHSCQPNAVVETLDEDGLRELRCLSYAGIAENEEISTSYVAEEVLLQPSEPRRATIRAERGGWHCACNRCKLDGEVANDLRSVSAQLRRGMEVPPLRERLQALKAIDTALPFAMAAKARVRFSLAQACEAAVDQGLFEEAKMLYEQALDETDIVLGQKGLRNLANIKRRLEQLLETMA
;
A
#
# COMPACT_ATOMS: atom_id res chain seq x y z
N MET A 1 -4.46 -37.45 18.02
CA MET A 1 -5.35 -36.70 17.11
C MET A 1 -4.51 -35.58 16.53
N ASP A 2 -3.85 -35.85 15.40
CA ASP A 2 -3.18 -34.83 14.62
C ASP A 2 -4.20 -34.14 13.71
N PRO A 3 -4.27 -32.80 13.69
CA PRO A 3 -4.93 -32.09 12.62
C PRO A 3 -3.89 -31.72 11.54
N TRP A 4 -3.95 -32.52 10.48
CA TRP A 4 -3.44 -32.37 9.12
C TRP A 4 -2.99 -30.96 8.63
N PRO A 5 -1.90 -30.85 7.84
CA PRO A 5 -1.47 -29.60 7.20
C PRO A 5 -2.26 -29.32 5.92
N PRO A 6 -2.61 -28.06 5.57
CA PRO A 6 -3.34 -27.81 4.33
C PRO A 6 -2.41 -27.89 3.12
N LYS A 7 -2.87 -28.66 2.13
CA LYS A 7 -2.35 -28.79 0.77
C LYS A 7 -2.17 -27.41 0.09
N ARG A 8 -0.98 -26.79 0.21
CA ARG A 8 -0.58 -25.57 -0.53
C ARG A 8 0.89 -25.59 -0.99
N ALA A 9 1.54 -26.74 -1.00
CA ALA A 9 2.98 -26.83 -1.26
C ALA A 9 3.37 -26.67 -2.75
N HIS A 10 2.48 -27.00 -3.70
CA HIS A 10 2.82 -26.97 -5.13
C HIS A 10 2.58 -25.63 -5.85
N GLY A 11 1.75 -24.73 -5.31
CA GLY A 11 1.57 -23.36 -5.85
C GLY A 11 2.66 -22.37 -5.41
N ARG A 12 3.20 -22.56 -4.18
CA ARG A 12 4.19 -21.66 -3.57
C ARG A 12 5.55 -21.66 -4.28
N ALA A 13 5.95 -22.76 -4.91
CA ALA A 13 7.25 -22.89 -5.56
C ALA A 13 7.34 -22.09 -6.88
N LEU A 14 6.24 -21.95 -7.63
CA LEU A 14 6.16 -21.14 -8.85
C LEU A 14 5.94 -19.64 -8.53
N GLU A 15 5.27 -19.31 -7.42
CA GLU A 15 5.14 -17.93 -6.94
C GLU A 15 6.47 -17.37 -6.39
N ALA A 16 7.32 -18.19 -5.75
CA ALA A 16 8.60 -17.76 -5.18
C ALA A 16 9.64 -17.30 -6.24
N ALA A 17 9.62 -17.86 -7.45
CA ALA A 17 10.51 -17.47 -8.53
C ALA A 17 10.18 -16.09 -9.13
N LYS A 18 8.93 -15.64 -8.98
CA LYS A 18 8.41 -14.36 -9.49
C LYS A 18 8.56 -13.21 -8.49
N GLN A 19 8.93 -13.50 -7.25
CA GLN A 19 8.94 -12.49 -6.19
C GLN A 19 9.98 -11.41 -6.48
N PRO A 20 9.63 -10.13 -6.24
CA PRO A 20 10.57 -9.03 -6.25
C PRO A 20 11.81 -9.29 -5.37
N VAL A 21 12.90 -8.59 -5.69
CA VAL A 21 14.15 -8.63 -4.94
C VAL A 21 14.44 -7.32 -4.27
N ALA A 22 15.02 -7.42 -3.08
CA ALA A 22 15.71 -6.32 -2.45
C ALA A 22 17.03 -6.05 -3.23
N ASP A 23 17.22 -4.80 -3.65
CA ASP A 23 18.45 -4.26 -4.20
C ASP A 23 18.85 -3.04 -3.36
N GLY A 24 19.61 -3.29 -2.30
CA GLY A 24 19.86 -2.30 -1.25
C GLY A 24 18.55 -1.81 -0.61
N PRO A 25 18.26 -0.49 -0.61
CA PRO A 25 17.02 0.04 -0.04
C PRO A 25 15.82 -0.01 -1.00
N HIS A 26 15.99 -0.57 -2.20
CA HIS A 26 14.96 -0.58 -3.25
C HIS A 26 14.38 -1.97 -3.46
N LEU A 27 13.13 -2.02 -3.93
CA LEU A 27 12.47 -3.23 -4.41
C LEU A 27 12.50 -3.23 -5.94
N ARG A 28 12.97 -4.30 -6.57
CA ARG A 28 12.99 -4.45 -8.04
C ARG A 28 12.24 -5.69 -8.50
N SER A 29 11.63 -5.59 -9.67
CA SER A 29 10.98 -6.75 -10.29
C SER A 29 12.03 -7.76 -10.78
N ARG A 30 11.78 -9.05 -10.55
CA ARG A 30 12.63 -10.15 -11.06
C ARG A 30 12.36 -10.53 -12.51
N GLN A 31 11.24 -10.08 -13.06
CA GLN A 31 10.77 -10.40 -14.40
C GLN A 31 9.77 -9.34 -14.85
N SER A 32 9.38 -9.37 -16.12
CA SER A 32 8.28 -8.52 -16.59
C SER A 32 6.95 -8.97 -15.98
N VAL A 33 6.13 -8.01 -15.56
CA VAL A 33 4.82 -8.20 -14.93
C VAL A 33 3.77 -7.39 -15.66
N GLY A 34 2.63 -7.99 -15.97
CA GLY A 34 1.52 -7.34 -16.68
C GLY A 34 0.67 -6.44 -15.78
N PHE A 35 -0.13 -5.56 -16.39
CA PHE A 35 -1.11 -4.74 -15.67
C PHE A 35 -2.04 -5.60 -14.81
N GLY A 36 -2.24 -5.20 -13.55
CA GLY A 36 -3.09 -5.89 -12.58
C GLY A 36 -2.53 -7.18 -12.00
N GLU A 37 -1.44 -7.72 -12.56
CA GLU A 37 -0.84 -8.94 -12.04
C GLU A 37 -0.27 -8.74 -10.63
N THR A 38 -0.31 -9.81 -9.84
CA THR A 38 0.26 -9.85 -8.49
C THR A 38 1.78 -10.02 -8.57
N LEU A 39 2.52 -9.11 -7.94
CA LEU A 39 3.97 -9.18 -7.79
C LEU A 39 4.36 -9.99 -6.55
N LEU A 40 3.68 -9.73 -5.44
CA LEU A 40 4.04 -10.29 -4.13
C LEU A 40 2.80 -10.40 -3.24
N ARG A 41 2.70 -11.51 -2.51
CA ARG A 41 1.86 -11.64 -1.33
C ARG A 41 2.76 -11.88 -0.13
N GLU A 42 2.58 -11.09 0.92
CA GLU A 42 3.47 -11.11 2.07
C GLU A 42 2.67 -11.01 3.37
N MET A 43 2.90 -11.97 4.27
CA MET A 43 2.48 -11.88 5.66
C MET A 43 3.46 -10.99 6.41
N PRO A 44 3.01 -10.24 7.43
CA PRO A 44 3.93 -9.47 8.26
C PRO A 44 4.98 -10.39 8.88
N MET A 45 6.25 -9.99 8.78
CA MET A 45 7.36 -10.64 9.47
C MET A 45 7.25 -10.43 10.99
N LEU A 46 6.85 -9.22 11.39
CA LEU A 46 6.63 -8.86 12.78
C LEU A 46 5.27 -8.20 12.92
N LEU A 47 4.50 -8.66 13.90
CA LEU A 47 3.23 -8.06 14.31
C LEU A 47 3.33 -7.60 15.76
N VAL A 48 3.06 -6.31 16.00
CA VAL A 48 3.00 -5.72 17.34
C VAL A 48 1.53 -5.39 17.65
N PRO A 49 0.91 -6.02 18.66
CA PRO A 49 -0.48 -5.76 19.00
C PRO A 49 -0.74 -4.29 19.38
N LYS A 50 -1.92 -3.78 19.02
CA LYS A 50 -2.39 -2.44 19.41
C LYS A 50 -2.40 -2.25 20.94
N ASP A 51 -2.85 -3.28 21.67
CA ASP A 51 -2.84 -3.29 23.13
C ASP A 51 -1.50 -3.83 23.65
N ALA A 52 -0.49 -2.96 23.59
CA ALA A 52 0.85 -3.27 24.06
C ALA A 52 0.89 -3.70 25.54
N THR A 53 0.02 -3.12 26.39
CA THR A 53 0.02 -3.44 27.83
C THR A 53 -0.49 -4.85 28.08
N ALA A 54 -1.62 -5.22 27.46
CA ALA A 54 -2.16 -6.56 27.58
C ALA A 54 -1.19 -7.61 27.00
N PHE A 55 -0.57 -7.31 25.85
CA PHE A 55 0.42 -8.18 25.24
C PHE A 55 1.65 -8.40 26.13
N LEU A 56 2.22 -7.33 26.69
CA LEU A 56 3.36 -7.46 27.61
C LEU A 56 2.99 -8.31 28.83
N ARG A 57 1.78 -8.20 29.37
CA ARG A 57 1.36 -8.99 30.54
C ARG A 57 1.29 -10.49 30.26
N SER A 58 1.01 -10.87 29.01
CA SER A 58 0.93 -12.29 28.63
C SER A 58 2.25 -12.87 28.13
N ALA A 59 3.12 -12.05 27.54
CA ALA A 59 4.29 -12.53 26.80
C ALA A 59 5.64 -12.11 27.40
N ALA A 60 5.70 -11.04 28.21
CA ALA A 60 6.95 -10.51 28.71
C ALA A 60 7.28 -11.04 30.12
N PRO A 61 8.56 -11.29 30.44
CA PRO A 61 9.00 -11.52 31.81
C PRO A 61 8.70 -10.31 32.72
N ASP A 62 8.52 -10.56 34.03
CA ASP A 62 8.17 -9.54 35.03
C ASP A 62 9.12 -8.33 35.02
N VAL A 63 10.41 -8.55 34.77
CA VAL A 63 11.40 -7.46 34.70
C VAL A 63 11.12 -6.48 33.56
N LEU A 64 10.65 -6.96 32.41
CA LEU A 64 10.28 -6.12 31.27
C LEU A 64 8.95 -5.40 31.52
N LEU A 65 8.02 -6.03 32.22
CA LEU A 65 6.77 -5.39 32.66
C LEU A 65 7.04 -4.21 33.60
N GLN A 66 7.94 -4.41 34.56
CA GLN A 66 8.36 -3.34 35.46
C GLN A 66 9.10 -2.23 34.71
N ALA A 67 9.98 -2.59 33.77
CA ALA A 67 10.66 -1.60 32.93
C ALA A 67 9.67 -0.79 32.09
N ALA A 68 8.68 -1.43 31.45
CA ALA A 68 7.64 -0.75 30.67
C ALA A 68 6.83 0.24 31.52
N ALA A 69 6.46 -0.16 32.74
CA ALA A 69 5.73 0.71 33.67
C ALA A 69 6.55 1.93 34.12
N ARG A 70 7.86 1.76 34.31
CA ARG A 70 8.77 2.85 34.72
C ARG A 70 9.13 3.77 33.55
N LEU A 71 9.30 3.21 32.37
CA LEU A 71 9.56 3.95 31.14
C LEU A 71 8.33 4.77 30.69
N GLY A 72 7.13 4.28 31.00
CA GLY A 72 5.88 4.89 30.55
C GLY A 72 5.58 4.66 29.06
N ASP A 73 6.31 3.74 28.41
CA ASP A 73 6.21 3.44 26.98
C ASP A 73 6.13 1.93 26.77
N SER A 74 4.90 1.41 26.82
CA SER A 74 4.66 -0.02 26.59
C SER A 74 4.84 -0.39 25.12
N GLN A 75 4.74 0.55 24.18
CA GLN A 75 4.75 0.24 22.75
C GLN A 75 6.15 -0.16 22.27
N ARG A 76 7.19 0.56 22.69
CA ARG A 76 8.58 0.22 22.35
C ARG A 76 8.99 -1.14 22.95
N LEU A 77 8.58 -1.40 24.21
CA LEU A 77 8.80 -2.69 24.86
C LEU A 77 8.04 -3.82 24.17
N ALA A 78 6.78 -3.61 23.80
CA ALA A 78 6.00 -4.60 23.07
C ALA A 78 6.64 -4.94 21.71
N SER A 79 7.22 -3.95 21.03
CA SER A 79 7.94 -4.17 19.76
C SER A 79 9.16 -5.08 19.95
N PHE A 80 9.93 -4.84 21.02
CA PHE A 80 11.08 -5.67 21.35
C PHE A 80 10.70 -7.08 21.80
N VAL A 81 9.67 -7.21 22.64
CA VAL A 81 9.16 -8.52 23.08
C VAL A 81 8.61 -9.31 21.90
N ALA A 82 7.87 -8.68 20.99
CA ALA A 82 7.39 -9.33 19.78
C ALA A 82 8.55 -9.83 18.91
N PHE A 83 9.63 -9.05 18.79
CA PHE A 83 10.86 -9.47 18.11
C PHE A 83 11.51 -10.69 18.78
N GLN A 84 11.61 -10.72 20.12
CA GLN A 84 12.19 -11.84 20.85
C GLN A 84 11.40 -13.15 20.66
N HIS A 85 10.11 -13.07 20.34
CA HIS A 85 9.27 -14.23 20.06
C HIS A 85 9.40 -14.73 18.60
N LEU A 86 10.10 -14.00 17.73
CA LEU A 86 10.36 -14.48 16.37
C LEU A 86 11.38 -15.63 16.39
N PRO A 87 11.30 -16.59 15.44
CA PRO A 87 12.37 -17.55 15.18
C PRO A 87 13.69 -16.84 14.86
N ALA A 88 14.84 -17.46 15.19
CA ALA A 88 16.17 -16.87 14.99
C ALA A 88 16.41 -16.36 13.55
N GLU A 89 16.01 -17.14 12.54
CA GLU A 89 16.13 -16.74 11.13
C GLU A 89 15.32 -15.47 10.80
N GLN A 90 14.17 -15.27 11.45
CA GLN A 90 13.34 -14.08 11.26
C GLN A 90 13.88 -12.89 12.06
N GLN A 91 14.48 -13.12 13.22
CA GLN A 91 15.19 -12.08 13.97
C GLN A 91 16.36 -11.53 13.14
N GLU A 92 17.19 -12.42 12.59
CA GLU A 92 18.29 -12.06 11.70
C GLU A 92 17.79 -11.32 10.46
N ALA A 93 16.70 -11.81 9.85
CA ALA A 93 16.10 -11.15 8.69
C ALA A 93 15.57 -9.75 9.01
N LEU A 94 14.96 -9.54 10.18
CA LEU A 94 14.47 -8.23 10.62
C LEU A 94 15.66 -7.27 10.85
N LEU A 95 16.69 -7.71 11.57
CA LEU A 95 17.89 -6.91 11.83
C LEU A 95 18.61 -6.54 10.54
N ALA A 96 18.69 -7.48 9.58
CA ALA A 96 19.28 -7.23 8.27
C ALA A 96 18.54 -6.16 7.45
N MET A 97 17.28 -5.84 7.79
CA MET A 97 16.59 -4.71 7.15
C MET A 97 17.26 -3.38 7.51
N GLY A 98 17.85 -3.27 8.70
CA GLY A 98 18.53 -2.07 9.17
C GLY A 98 17.66 -0.82 9.22
N VAL A 99 18.31 0.28 9.56
CA VAL A 99 17.69 1.60 9.71
C VAL A 99 18.52 2.62 8.93
N PRO A 100 17.90 3.61 8.25
CA PRO A 100 18.65 4.65 7.56
C PRO A 100 19.60 5.42 8.49
N GLU A 101 20.78 5.78 7.98
CA GLU A 101 21.73 6.61 8.72
C GLU A 101 21.10 7.93 9.16
N GLY A 102 21.35 8.33 10.40
CA GLY A 102 20.81 9.56 10.96
C GLY A 102 19.33 9.52 11.32
N SER A 103 18.70 8.33 11.33
CA SER A 103 17.30 8.14 11.76
C SER A 103 17.00 8.87 13.07
N CYS A 104 15.94 9.68 13.03
CA CYS A 104 15.45 10.40 14.20
C CYS A 104 14.92 9.44 15.27
N SER A 105 14.28 8.34 14.86
CA SER A 105 13.69 7.37 15.79
C SER A 105 14.76 6.66 16.64
N ILE A 106 15.91 6.30 16.05
CA ILE A 106 17.06 5.77 16.80
C ILE A 106 17.57 6.80 17.80
N ARG A 107 17.91 8.02 17.35
CA ARG A 107 18.48 9.05 18.24
C ARG A 107 17.56 9.40 19.40
N GLU A 108 16.26 9.49 19.13
CA GLU A 108 15.26 9.76 20.16
C GLU A 108 15.19 8.60 21.16
N THR A 109 15.14 7.36 20.67
CA THR A 109 15.07 6.17 21.52
C THR A 109 16.33 6.02 22.36
N GLU A 110 17.53 6.22 21.80
CA GLU A 110 18.79 6.24 22.56
C GLU A 110 18.78 7.27 23.68
N ARG A 111 18.29 8.49 23.40
CA ARG A 111 18.17 9.54 24.41
C ARG A 111 17.22 9.12 25.54
N VAL A 112 16.05 8.60 25.19
CA VAL A 112 15.05 8.11 26.16
C VAL A 112 15.64 7.01 27.04
N ILE A 113 16.30 6.01 26.44
CA ILE A 113 16.90 4.90 27.17
C ILE A 113 18.07 5.34 28.05
N ARG A 114 18.90 6.28 27.58
CA ARG A 114 19.99 6.84 28.38
C ARG A 114 19.48 7.50 29.66
N THR A 115 18.46 8.34 29.55
CA THR A 115 17.85 9.00 30.71
C THR A 115 17.19 7.96 31.63
N PHE A 116 16.44 7.01 31.06
CA PHE A 116 15.81 5.94 31.82
C PHE A 116 16.80 5.12 32.65
N LEU A 117 17.95 4.75 32.08
CA LEU A 117 18.97 3.96 32.79
C LEU A 117 19.76 4.77 33.83
N GLN A 118 19.82 6.10 33.69
CA GLN A 118 20.35 6.97 34.74
C GLN A 118 19.43 7.01 35.96
N ASP A 119 18.12 7.11 35.72
CA ASP A 119 17.12 7.17 36.79
C ASP A 119 16.86 5.78 37.42
N PHE A 120 16.97 4.71 36.64
CA PHE A 120 16.67 3.35 37.04
C PHE A 120 17.78 2.35 36.64
N PRO A 121 18.98 2.44 37.23
CA PRO A 121 20.13 1.62 36.85
C PRO A 121 19.94 0.12 37.07
N VAL A 122 18.97 -0.28 37.90
CA VAL A 122 18.60 -1.70 38.12
C VAL A 122 18.18 -2.41 36.82
N PHE A 123 17.69 -1.68 35.81
CA PHE A 123 17.28 -2.25 34.52
C PHE A 123 18.42 -2.33 33.50
N ALA A 124 19.64 -1.91 33.81
CA ALA A 124 20.75 -1.91 32.86
C ALA A 124 21.05 -3.31 32.28
N ALA A 125 20.84 -4.37 33.08
CA ALA A 125 21.02 -5.77 32.67
C ALA A 125 19.71 -6.47 32.26
N ALA A 126 18.55 -5.78 32.32
CA ALA A 126 17.26 -6.38 32.03
C ALA A 126 17.01 -6.62 30.54
N VAL A 127 17.66 -5.81 29.69
CA VAL A 127 17.49 -5.80 28.24
C VAL A 127 18.85 -5.55 27.60
N ASP A 128 19.10 -6.18 26.45
CA ASP A 128 20.13 -5.65 25.55
C ASP A 128 19.62 -4.34 24.94
N TRP A 129 19.94 -3.23 25.60
CA TRP A 129 19.44 -1.90 25.23
C TRP A 129 19.95 -1.42 23.87
N LYS A 130 21.09 -1.96 23.39
CA LYS A 130 21.59 -1.65 22.06
C LYS A 130 20.71 -2.32 21.00
N LEU A 131 20.46 -3.62 21.17
CA LEU A 131 19.55 -4.37 20.29
C LEU A 131 18.12 -3.82 20.36
N PHE A 132 17.66 -3.41 21.54
CA PHE A 132 16.37 -2.77 21.75
C PHE A 132 16.20 -1.51 20.88
N VAL A 133 17.18 -0.61 20.90
CA VAL A 133 17.17 0.62 20.09
C VAL A 133 17.10 0.28 18.60
N GLU A 134 17.87 -0.70 18.15
CA GLU A 134 17.90 -1.14 16.76
C GLU A 134 16.53 -1.68 16.30
N VAL A 135 15.94 -2.60 17.08
CA VAL A 135 14.62 -3.18 16.79
C VAL A 135 13.54 -2.09 16.77
N VAL A 136 13.51 -1.21 17.77
CA VAL A 136 12.53 -0.12 17.83
C VAL A 136 12.71 0.84 16.65
N GLY A 137 13.94 1.11 16.24
CA GLY A 137 14.24 1.90 15.05
C GLY A 137 13.68 1.26 13.79
N ILE A 138 13.93 -0.04 13.58
CA ILE A 138 13.40 -0.79 12.42
C ILE A 138 11.88 -0.73 12.40
N VAL A 139 11.21 -1.02 13.52
CA VAL A 139 9.76 -0.99 13.61
C VAL A 139 9.20 0.41 13.35
N SER A 140 9.85 1.45 13.85
CA SER A 140 9.39 2.83 13.67
C SER A 140 9.53 3.33 12.22
N GLU A 141 10.60 2.94 11.53
CA GLU A 141 10.91 3.44 10.18
C GLU A 141 10.23 2.62 9.08
N ARG A 142 10.06 1.30 9.31
CA ARG A 142 9.52 0.36 8.32
C ARG A 142 8.09 -0.04 8.62
N GLY A 143 7.72 -0.05 9.89
CA GLY A 143 6.42 -0.54 10.30
C GLY A 143 5.27 0.35 9.86
N SER A 144 4.11 -0.27 9.73
CA SER A 144 2.90 0.38 9.30
C SER A 144 1.71 -0.10 10.13
N ARG A 145 0.76 0.80 10.34
CA ARG A 145 -0.42 0.52 11.15
C ARG A 145 -1.50 -0.15 10.31
N LEU A 146 -1.97 -1.32 10.75
CA LEU A 146 -3.09 -2.04 10.17
C LEU A 146 -4.43 -1.42 10.59
N ALA A 147 -5.52 -1.80 9.91
CA ALA A 147 -6.87 -1.31 10.19
C ALA A 147 -7.36 -1.66 11.61
N ASN A 148 -6.97 -2.83 12.13
CA ASN A 148 -7.23 -3.25 13.52
C ASN A 148 -6.36 -2.49 14.55
N GLY A 149 -5.43 -1.66 14.08
CA GLY A 149 -4.53 -0.85 14.89
C GLY A 149 -3.23 -1.54 15.30
N ASN A 150 -3.02 -2.80 14.93
CA ASN A 150 -1.74 -3.48 15.11
C ASN A 150 -0.66 -2.81 14.24
N TYR A 151 0.59 -2.93 14.65
CA TYR A 151 1.75 -2.53 13.86
C TYR A 151 2.32 -3.75 13.15
N ALA A 152 2.68 -3.58 11.88
CA ALA A 152 3.17 -4.67 11.04
C ALA A 152 4.43 -4.23 10.29
N VAL A 153 5.44 -5.10 10.24
CA VAL A 153 6.65 -4.94 9.43
C VAL A 153 6.71 -6.06 8.39
N TYR A 154 6.99 -5.71 7.14
CA TYR A 154 7.07 -6.60 5.98
C TYR A 154 8.50 -6.59 5.45
N LYS A 155 9.01 -7.76 5.07
CA LYS A 155 10.40 -7.91 4.63
C LYS A 155 10.66 -7.16 3.33
N LEU A 156 9.78 -7.33 2.36
CA LEU A 156 9.98 -6.86 1.00
C LEU A 156 9.09 -5.65 0.68
N MET A 157 7.82 -5.67 1.07
CA MET A 157 6.89 -4.59 0.72
C MET A 157 7.30 -3.22 1.28
N ASP A 158 7.93 -3.19 2.46
CA ASP A 158 8.39 -1.95 3.08
C ASP A 158 9.71 -1.41 2.45
N LEU A 159 10.23 -2.07 1.41
CA LEU A 159 11.32 -1.57 0.55
C LEU A 159 10.83 -0.86 -0.71
N ALA A 160 9.53 -0.96 -1.05
CA ALA A 160 9.00 -0.28 -2.22
C ALA A 160 9.03 1.24 -2.00
N SER A 161 9.83 1.94 -2.81
CA SER A 161 10.04 3.37 -2.64
C SER A 161 8.79 4.19 -2.98
N HIS A 162 8.71 5.40 -2.43
CA HIS A 162 7.63 6.32 -2.79
C HIS A 162 7.82 6.89 -4.19
N SER A 163 6.74 6.87 -4.97
CA SER A 163 6.59 7.69 -6.17
C SER A 163 5.22 8.37 -6.17
N CYS A 164 5.16 9.63 -6.62
CA CYS A 164 3.87 10.30 -6.89
C CYS A 164 3.24 9.84 -8.23
N GLN A 165 3.94 8.98 -8.97
CA GLN A 165 3.46 8.23 -10.13
C GLN A 165 3.90 6.77 -9.93
N PRO A 166 3.28 6.04 -8.99
CA PRO A 166 3.67 4.68 -8.67
C PRO A 166 3.34 3.73 -9.83
N ASN A 167 4.14 2.69 -9.99
CA ASN A 167 3.87 1.59 -10.92
C ASN A 167 3.22 0.39 -10.24
N ALA A 168 3.10 0.39 -8.90
CA ALA A 168 2.43 -0.66 -8.13
C ALA A 168 1.55 -0.10 -6.98
N VAL A 169 0.60 -0.93 -6.53
CA VAL A 169 -0.28 -0.67 -5.37
C VAL A 169 -0.12 -1.78 -4.34
N VAL A 170 -0.22 -1.42 -3.07
CA VAL A 170 -0.25 -2.38 -1.95
C VAL A 170 -1.62 -2.33 -1.30
N GLU A 171 -2.26 -3.48 -1.18
CA GLU A 171 -3.50 -3.66 -0.46
C GLU A 171 -3.31 -4.61 0.73
N THR A 172 -4.06 -4.39 1.81
CA THR A 172 -4.17 -5.33 2.91
C THR A 172 -5.47 -6.13 2.76
N LEU A 173 -5.34 -7.44 2.57
CA LEU A 173 -6.43 -8.34 2.19
C LEU A 173 -7.26 -8.82 3.38
N ASP A 174 -6.67 -8.92 4.57
CA ASP A 174 -7.34 -9.43 5.76
C ASP A 174 -6.90 -8.71 7.05
N GLU A 175 -7.48 -9.10 8.18
CA GLU A 175 -7.17 -8.54 9.50
C GLU A 175 -5.82 -9.02 10.04
N ASP A 176 -5.31 -10.15 9.54
CA ASP A 176 -4.00 -10.71 9.92
C ASP A 176 -2.84 -9.95 9.28
N GLY A 177 -3.15 -9.04 8.35
CA GLY A 177 -2.18 -8.18 7.69
C GLY A 177 -1.60 -8.80 6.43
N LEU A 178 -2.21 -9.82 5.82
CA LEU A 178 -1.76 -10.29 4.51
C LEU A 178 -1.81 -9.12 3.53
N ARG A 179 -0.65 -8.76 2.99
CA ARG A 179 -0.58 -7.75 1.94
C ARG A 179 -0.40 -8.37 0.57
N GLU A 180 -0.93 -7.68 -0.42
CA GLU A 180 -0.76 -7.98 -1.83
C GLU A 180 -0.28 -6.74 -2.57
N LEU A 181 0.78 -6.92 -3.35
CA LEU A 181 1.38 -5.91 -4.21
C LEU A 181 0.99 -6.24 -5.66
N ARG A 182 0.31 -5.32 -6.34
CA ARG A 182 -0.17 -5.49 -7.73
C ARG A 182 0.39 -4.40 -8.66
N CYS A 183 0.55 -4.74 -9.94
CA CYS A 183 1.01 -3.81 -10.96
C CYS A 183 -0.11 -2.83 -11.35
N LEU A 184 0.19 -1.52 -11.28
CA LEU A 184 -0.70 -0.44 -11.75
C LEU A 184 -0.36 0.05 -13.16
N SER A 185 0.86 -0.18 -13.63
CA SER A 185 1.29 0.29 -14.95
C SER A 185 0.57 -0.48 -16.06
N TYR A 186 -0.15 0.22 -16.94
CA TYR A 186 -0.76 -0.40 -18.13
C TYR A 186 0.26 -1.03 -19.07
N ALA A 187 1.46 -0.47 -19.13
CA ALA A 187 2.58 -1.02 -19.90
C ALA A 187 3.25 -2.22 -19.20
N GLY A 188 2.81 -2.55 -17.99
CA GLY A 188 3.49 -3.49 -17.10
C GLY A 188 4.69 -2.85 -16.39
N ILE A 189 5.38 -3.68 -15.61
CA ILE A 189 6.67 -3.39 -14.98
C ILE A 189 7.69 -4.30 -15.63
N ALA A 190 8.79 -3.76 -16.15
CA ALA A 190 9.83 -4.55 -16.80
C ALA A 190 10.70 -5.30 -15.78
N GLU A 191 11.40 -6.33 -16.25
CA GLU A 191 12.45 -6.98 -15.47
C GLU A 191 13.50 -5.96 -14.99
N ASN A 192 13.91 -6.08 -13.72
CA ASN A 192 14.83 -5.19 -13.02
C ASN A 192 14.35 -3.73 -12.83
N GLU A 193 13.15 -3.39 -13.29
CA GLU A 193 12.54 -2.10 -13.00
C GLU A 193 12.27 -1.96 -11.50
N GLU A 194 12.51 -0.75 -10.97
CA GLU A 194 12.20 -0.43 -9.57
C GLU A 194 10.68 -0.42 -9.37
N ILE A 195 10.24 -1.12 -8.33
CA ILE A 195 8.84 -1.14 -7.92
C ILE A 195 8.64 0.00 -6.92
N SER A 196 7.73 0.90 -7.27
CA SER A 196 7.37 2.06 -6.47
C SER A 196 5.89 2.04 -6.12
N THR A 197 5.59 2.48 -4.91
CA THR A 197 4.23 2.62 -4.37
C THR A 197 3.99 4.05 -3.93
N SER A 198 2.76 4.39 -3.55
CA SER A 198 2.49 5.67 -2.89
C SER A 198 2.39 5.47 -1.38
N TYR A 199 3.01 6.39 -0.65
CA TYR A 199 2.90 6.43 0.82
C TYR A 199 1.68 7.22 1.28
N VAL A 200 1.01 7.89 0.34
CA VAL A 200 -0.17 8.71 0.59
C VAL A 200 -1.34 8.18 -0.22
N ALA A 201 -2.55 8.49 0.21
CA ALA A 201 -3.76 8.08 -0.48
C ALA A 201 -3.85 8.68 -1.90
N GLU A 202 -4.63 8.04 -2.78
CA GLU A 202 -4.83 8.49 -4.17
C GLU A 202 -5.34 9.93 -4.21
N GLU A 203 -6.22 10.31 -3.29
CA GLU A 203 -6.77 11.67 -3.20
C GLU A 203 -5.69 12.74 -3.05
N VAL A 204 -4.61 12.43 -2.34
CA VAL A 204 -3.44 13.32 -2.22
C VAL A 204 -2.65 13.34 -3.52
N LEU A 205 -2.50 12.19 -4.19
CA LEU A 205 -1.84 12.12 -5.50
C LEU A 205 -2.57 12.91 -6.58
N LEU A 206 -3.89 13.06 -6.48
CA LEU A 206 -4.70 13.85 -7.41
C LEU A 206 -4.54 15.37 -7.23
N GLN A 207 -3.90 15.83 -6.15
CA GLN A 207 -3.66 17.24 -5.91
C GLN A 207 -2.56 17.82 -6.84
N PRO A 208 -2.60 19.13 -7.11
CA PRO A 208 -1.49 19.86 -7.74
C PRO A 208 -0.17 19.72 -6.98
N SER A 209 0.94 20.08 -7.63
CA SER A 209 2.29 19.79 -7.12
C SER A 209 2.58 20.38 -5.75
N GLU A 210 2.24 21.63 -5.50
CA GLU A 210 2.50 22.28 -4.21
C GLU A 210 1.71 21.66 -3.03
N PRO A 211 0.36 21.58 -3.06
CA PRO A 211 -0.40 20.96 -1.97
C PRO A 211 -0.03 19.48 -1.78
N ARG A 212 0.16 18.72 -2.87
CA ARG A 212 0.60 17.32 -2.80
C ARG A 212 1.93 17.18 -2.06
N ARG A 213 2.93 17.99 -2.42
CA ARG A 213 4.26 17.99 -1.77
C ARG A 213 4.16 18.41 -0.30
N ALA A 214 3.29 19.37 0.03
CA ALA A 214 3.07 19.81 1.41
C ALA A 214 2.47 18.69 2.27
N THR A 215 1.44 17.98 1.78
CA THR A 215 0.84 16.84 2.49
C THR A 215 1.85 15.71 2.68
N ILE A 216 2.58 15.32 1.64
CA ILE A 216 3.62 14.28 1.74
C ILE A 216 4.67 14.66 2.79
N ARG A 217 5.13 15.91 2.79
CA ARG A 217 6.11 16.39 3.76
C ARG A 217 5.58 16.31 5.20
N ALA A 218 4.32 16.70 5.41
CA ALA A 218 3.69 16.65 6.72
C ALA A 218 3.52 15.21 7.23
N GLU A 219 3.08 14.28 6.37
CA GLU A 219 2.85 12.88 6.74
C GLU A 219 4.16 12.08 6.90
N ARG A 220 5.25 12.52 6.27
CA ARG A 220 6.55 11.82 6.26
C ARG A 220 7.65 12.59 6.98
N GLY A 221 7.29 13.39 7.98
CA GLY A 221 8.27 13.98 8.91
C GLY A 221 9.30 14.90 8.26
N GLY A 222 8.90 15.65 7.22
CA GLY A 222 9.79 16.60 6.53
C GLY A 222 10.43 16.07 5.25
N TRP A 223 10.19 14.80 4.87
CA TRP A 223 10.76 14.21 3.65
C TRP A 223 10.26 14.86 2.35
N HIS A 224 11.12 14.92 1.33
CA HIS A 224 10.82 15.47 0.01
C HIS A 224 10.90 14.41 -1.09
N CYS A 225 9.82 14.30 -1.87
CA CYS A 225 9.76 13.42 -3.02
C CYS A 225 10.55 13.98 -4.22
N ALA A 226 11.43 13.16 -4.80
CA ALA A 226 12.22 13.47 -5.99
C ALA A 226 11.87 12.59 -7.21
N CYS A 227 10.67 12.02 -7.28
CA CYS A 227 10.21 11.24 -8.43
C CYS A 227 10.07 12.11 -9.69
N ASN A 228 9.98 11.48 -10.88
CA ASN A 228 9.86 12.20 -12.15
C ASN A 228 8.70 13.20 -12.16
N ARG A 229 7.53 12.82 -11.64
CA ARG A 229 6.37 13.72 -11.50
C ARG A 229 6.63 14.92 -10.58
N CYS A 230 7.49 14.78 -9.58
CA CYS A 230 7.88 15.89 -8.71
C CYS A 230 9.07 16.69 -9.26
N LYS A 231 9.86 16.16 -10.19
CA LYS A 231 10.96 16.88 -10.86
C LYS A 231 10.47 17.73 -12.03
N LEU A 232 9.50 17.20 -12.76
CA LEU A 232 8.83 17.92 -13.83
C LEU A 232 7.86 18.89 -13.16
N ASP A 233 8.22 20.17 -13.05
CA ASP A 233 7.38 21.24 -12.49
C ASP A 233 6.13 21.56 -13.35
N GLY A 234 5.64 20.58 -14.12
CA GLY A 234 4.44 20.68 -14.95
C GLY A 234 3.21 20.18 -14.20
N GLU A 235 2.20 21.03 -14.09
CA GLU A 235 0.87 20.62 -13.69
C GLU A 235 0.27 19.71 -14.78
N VAL A 236 0.03 18.45 -14.44
CA VAL A 236 -1.05 17.72 -15.08
C VAL A 236 -2.34 18.19 -14.41
N ALA A 237 -2.82 19.37 -14.80
CA ALA A 237 -4.13 19.87 -14.40
C ALA A 237 -5.21 19.18 -15.25
N ASN A 238 -5.48 17.90 -14.96
CA ASN A 238 -6.62 17.20 -15.54
C ASN A 238 -7.62 16.88 -14.43
N ASP A 239 -8.68 17.68 -14.33
CA ASP A 239 -9.72 17.50 -13.31
C ASP A 239 -10.65 16.34 -13.71
N LEU A 240 -10.43 15.17 -13.12
CA LEU A 240 -11.36 14.02 -13.21
C LEU A 240 -12.81 14.42 -12.88
N ARG A 241 -13.02 15.42 -12.00
CA ARG A 241 -14.37 15.91 -11.71
C ARG A 241 -15.00 16.54 -12.95
N SER A 242 -14.26 17.33 -13.73
CA SER A 242 -14.78 17.92 -14.97
C SER A 242 -15.31 16.88 -15.95
N VAL A 243 -14.61 15.74 -16.09
CA VAL A 243 -15.02 14.64 -16.97
C VAL A 243 -16.32 13.98 -16.52
N SER A 244 -16.50 13.80 -15.21
CA SER A 244 -17.72 13.22 -14.62
C SER A 244 -18.86 14.22 -14.37
N ALA A 245 -18.62 15.53 -14.50
CA ALA A 245 -19.56 16.56 -14.08
C ALA A 245 -20.88 16.51 -14.87
N GLN A 246 -22.01 16.42 -14.17
CA GLN A 246 -23.37 16.50 -14.73
C GLN A 246 -23.63 15.60 -15.97
N LEU A 247 -23.20 14.33 -15.93
CA LEU A 247 -23.65 13.36 -16.93
C LEU A 247 -25.18 13.16 -16.79
N ARG A 248 -25.93 13.39 -17.88
CA ARG A 248 -27.39 13.27 -17.95
C ARG A 248 -27.75 12.14 -18.93
N ARG A 249 -28.88 11.47 -18.68
CA ARG A 249 -29.43 10.52 -19.66
C ARG A 249 -29.75 11.23 -20.97
N GLY A 250 -29.48 10.58 -22.09
CA GLY A 250 -29.72 11.14 -23.43
C GLY A 250 -28.85 12.35 -23.76
N MET A 251 -27.67 12.48 -23.13
CA MET A 251 -26.68 13.49 -23.53
C MET A 251 -26.33 13.34 -25.02
N GLU A 252 -26.06 14.46 -25.70
CA GLU A 252 -25.65 14.44 -27.09
C GLU A 252 -24.26 13.79 -27.29
N VAL A 253 -24.04 13.16 -28.45
CA VAL A 253 -22.77 12.51 -28.81
C VAL A 253 -21.56 13.43 -28.71
N PRO A 254 -21.56 14.67 -29.26
CA PRO A 254 -20.34 15.45 -29.31
C PRO A 254 -19.78 15.76 -27.91
N PRO A 255 -20.59 16.23 -26.93
CA PRO A 255 -20.13 16.37 -25.54
C PRO A 255 -19.65 15.07 -24.90
N LEU A 256 -20.26 13.91 -25.21
CA LEU A 256 -19.79 12.62 -24.72
C LEU A 256 -18.42 12.27 -25.31
N ARG A 257 -18.22 12.46 -26.62
CA ARG A 257 -16.93 12.19 -27.29
C ARG A 257 -15.80 13.09 -26.77
N GLU A 258 -16.09 14.37 -26.50
CA GLU A 258 -15.12 15.27 -25.86
C GLU A 258 -14.68 14.75 -24.48
N ARG A 259 -15.63 14.26 -23.67
CA ARG A 259 -15.32 13.68 -22.35
C ARG A 259 -14.55 12.37 -22.45
N LEU A 260 -14.86 11.52 -23.43
CA LEU A 260 -14.10 10.30 -23.71
C LEU A 260 -12.65 10.63 -24.11
N GLN A 261 -12.45 11.67 -24.92
CA GLN A 261 -11.12 12.15 -25.28
C GLN A 261 -10.37 12.70 -24.06
N ALA A 262 -11.04 13.47 -23.20
CA ALA A 262 -10.46 13.96 -21.95
C ALA A 262 -10.04 12.81 -21.02
N LEU A 263 -10.86 11.75 -20.91
CA LEU A 263 -10.50 10.56 -20.14
C LEU A 263 -9.25 9.86 -20.70
N LYS A 264 -9.11 9.74 -22.02
CA LYS A 264 -7.90 9.17 -22.66
C LYS A 264 -6.64 10.01 -22.35
N ALA A 265 -6.76 11.34 -22.32
CA ALA A 265 -5.67 12.21 -21.91
C ALA A 265 -5.29 11.99 -20.43
N ILE A 266 -6.30 11.76 -19.57
CA ILE A 266 -6.08 11.44 -18.15
C ILE A 266 -5.38 10.09 -17.97
N ASP A 267 -5.69 9.07 -18.77
CA ASP A 267 -5.02 7.77 -18.66
C ASP A 267 -3.50 7.88 -18.82
N THR A 268 -3.07 8.74 -19.74
CA THR A 268 -1.64 8.98 -19.99
C THR A 268 -1.01 9.79 -18.86
N ALA A 269 -1.74 10.78 -18.36
CA ALA A 269 -1.17 11.77 -17.46
C ALA A 269 -1.26 11.39 -15.97
N LEU A 270 -2.24 10.56 -15.60
CA LEU A 270 -2.48 10.04 -14.25
C LEU A 270 -2.69 8.51 -14.30
N PRO A 271 -1.69 7.73 -14.74
CA PRO A 271 -1.82 6.28 -14.88
C PRO A 271 -2.01 5.54 -13.56
N PHE A 272 -1.85 6.19 -12.41
CA PHE A 272 -2.04 5.62 -11.07
C PHE A 272 -3.42 5.91 -10.46
N ALA A 273 -4.23 6.79 -11.06
CA ALA A 273 -5.50 7.27 -10.50
C ALA A 273 -6.67 6.28 -10.67
N MET A 274 -6.42 5.00 -10.40
CA MET A 274 -7.30 3.89 -10.72
C MET A 274 -8.69 4.01 -10.08
N ALA A 275 -8.78 4.33 -8.79
CA ALA A 275 -10.07 4.35 -8.11
C ALA A 275 -10.95 5.53 -8.57
N ALA A 276 -10.34 6.70 -8.80
CA ALA A 276 -11.03 7.84 -9.37
C ALA A 276 -11.42 7.61 -10.83
N LYS A 277 -10.52 7.05 -11.66
CA LYS A 277 -10.82 6.76 -13.06
C LYS A 277 -11.90 5.68 -13.22
N ALA A 278 -11.89 4.63 -12.40
CA ALA A 278 -12.93 3.59 -12.42
C ALA A 278 -14.33 4.18 -12.19
N ARG A 279 -14.45 5.13 -11.26
CA ARG A 279 -15.71 5.87 -11.00
C ARG A 279 -16.15 6.71 -12.20
N VAL A 280 -15.21 7.41 -12.83
CA VAL A 280 -15.48 8.22 -14.03
C VAL A 280 -15.90 7.33 -15.20
N ARG A 281 -15.18 6.23 -15.45
CA ARG A 281 -15.49 5.24 -16.47
C ARG A 281 -16.87 4.65 -16.30
N PHE A 282 -17.21 4.20 -15.09
CA PHE A 282 -18.53 3.67 -14.79
C PHE A 282 -19.64 4.69 -15.10
N SER A 283 -19.43 5.96 -14.73
CA SER A 283 -20.40 7.02 -14.98
C SER A 283 -20.54 7.36 -16.47
N LEU A 284 -19.43 7.39 -17.22
CA LEU A 284 -19.44 7.59 -18.67
C LEU A 284 -20.05 6.40 -19.42
N ALA A 285 -19.80 5.17 -18.96
CA ALA A 285 -20.39 3.96 -19.52
C ALA A 285 -21.92 4.02 -19.45
N GLN A 286 -22.47 4.41 -18.29
CA GLN A 286 -23.91 4.62 -18.12
C GLN A 286 -24.48 5.69 -19.03
N ALA A 287 -23.73 6.77 -19.28
CA ALA A 287 -24.16 7.84 -20.19
C ALA A 287 -24.14 7.38 -21.66
N CYS A 288 -23.14 6.59 -22.05
CA CYS A 288 -23.05 5.99 -23.39
C CYS A 288 -24.16 4.94 -23.62
N GLU A 289 -24.41 4.07 -22.63
CA GLU A 289 -25.53 3.11 -22.64
C GLU A 289 -26.88 3.83 -22.78
N ALA A 290 -27.09 4.95 -22.09
CA ALA A 290 -28.32 5.74 -22.17
C ALA A 290 -28.48 6.50 -23.50
N ALA A 291 -27.44 6.56 -24.33
CA ALA A 291 -27.44 7.16 -25.65
C ALA A 291 -27.70 6.11 -26.74
N VAL A 292 -28.71 5.25 -26.53
CA VAL A 292 -29.04 4.07 -27.35
C VAL A 292 -29.14 4.38 -28.84
N ASP A 293 -29.82 5.47 -29.20
CA ASP A 293 -30.03 5.87 -30.60
C ASP A 293 -28.75 6.39 -31.30
N GLN A 294 -27.64 6.46 -30.58
CA GLN A 294 -26.41 7.12 -31.01
C GLN A 294 -25.23 6.15 -31.23
N GLY A 295 -25.45 4.83 -31.03
CA GLY A 295 -24.50 3.79 -31.40
C GLY A 295 -23.22 3.69 -30.55
N LEU A 296 -23.25 4.14 -29.28
CA LEU A 296 -22.10 4.17 -28.37
C LEU A 296 -21.96 2.92 -27.48
N PHE A 297 -22.58 1.80 -27.87
CA PHE A 297 -22.63 0.57 -27.07
C PHE A 297 -21.26 -0.07 -26.88
N GLU A 298 -20.42 -0.07 -27.93
CA GLU A 298 -19.05 -0.61 -27.84
C GLU A 298 -18.18 0.26 -26.92
N GLU A 299 -18.29 1.59 -26.99
CA GLU A 299 -17.62 2.48 -26.04
C GLU A 299 -18.10 2.24 -24.60
N ALA A 300 -19.41 2.04 -24.37
CA ALA A 300 -19.95 1.72 -23.06
C ALA A 300 -19.37 0.40 -22.50
N LYS A 301 -19.33 -0.64 -23.33
CA LYS A 301 -18.76 -1.95 -22.98
C LYS A 301 -17.29 -1.82 -22.55
N MET A 302 -16.46 -1.19 -23.38
CA MET A 302 -15.04 -0.97 -23.08
C MET A 302 -14.84 -0.23 -21.76
N LEU A 303 -15.66 0.78 -21.48
CA LEU A 303 -15.56 1.55 -20.22
C LEU A 303 -15.96 0.71 -19.01
N TYR A 304 -16.99 -0.13 -19.11
CA TYR A 304 -17.36 -1.05 -18.03
C TYR A 304 -16.26 -2.08 -17.75
N GLU A 305 -15.67 -2.68 -18.79
CA GLU A 305 -14.55 -3.63 -18.67
C GLU A 305 -13.36 -2.96 -17.98
N GLN A 306 -12.95 -1.78 -18.44
CA GLN A 306 -11.84 -1.04 -17.81
C GLN A 306 -12.17 -0.62 -16.36
N ALA A 307 -13.39 -0.17 -16.08
CA ALA A 307 -13.81 0.17 -14.72
C ALA A 307 -13.75 -1.06 -13.80
N LEU A 308 -14.08 -2.24 -14.33
CA LEU A 308 -14.02 -3.49 -13.61
C LEU A 308 -12.58 -3.86 -13.25
N ASP A 309 -11.68 -3.82 -14.22
CA ASP A 309 -10.25 -4.14 -14.03
C ASP A 309 -9.62 -3.21 -12.98
N GLU A 310 -9.80 -1.90 -13.12
CA GLU A 310 -9.25 -0.92 -12.18
C GLU A 310 -9.82 -1.06 -10.75
N THR A 311 -11.11 -1.35 -10.64
CA THR A 311 -11.77 -1.57 -9.35
C THR A 311 -11.24 -2.83 -8.68
N ASP A 312 -10.99 -3.91 -9.44
CA ASP A 312 -10.47 -5.16 -8.88
C ASP A 312 -9.04 -5.00 -8.37
N ILE A 313 -8.22 -4.23 -9.10
CA ILE A 313 -6.81 -4.02 -8.77
C ILE A 313 -6.62 -3.13 -7.53
N VAL A 314 -7.42 -2.06 -7.38
CA VAL A 314 -7.14 -1.01 -6.38
C VAL A 314 -8.08 -1.02 -5.17
N LEU A 315 -9.20 -1.74 -5.26
CA LEU A 315 -10.07 -1.93 -4.10
C LEU A 315 -10.06 -3.37 -3.57
N GLY A 316 -9.50 -4.31 -4.33
CA GLY A 316 -9.40 -5.72 -3.95
C GLY A 316 -10.68 -6.26 -3.33
N GLN A 317 -10.56 -6.86 -2.14
CA GLN A 317 -11.70 -7.40 -1.40
C GLN A 317 -12.70 -6.33 -0.91
N LYS A 318 -12.27 -5.08 -0.72
CA LYS A 318 -13.17 -3.97 -0.32
C LYS A 318 -14.05 -3.50 -1.48
N GLY A 319 -13.61 -3.74 -2.71
CA GLY A 319 -14.30 -3.36 -3.95
C GLY A 319 -15.45 -4.29 -4.35
N LEU A 320 -15.64 -5.43 -3.69
CA LEU A 320 -16.54 -6.50 -4.16
C LEU A 320 -17.98 -6.05 -4.48
N ARG A 321 -18.55 -5.13 -3.68
CA ARG A 321 -19.90 -4.58 -3.95
C ARG A 321 -19.94 -3.72 -5.21
N ASN A 322 -18.90 -2.92 -5.44
CA ASN A 322 -18.78 -2.10 -6.65
C ASN A 322 -18.55 -2.99 -7.86
N LEU A 323 -17.67 -4.00 -7.75
CA LEU A 323 -17.42 -4.99 -8.80
C LEU A 323 -18.70 -5.72 -9.21
N ALA A 324 -19.49 -6.22 -8.26
CA ALA A 324 -20.74 -6.90 -8.56
C ALA A 324 -21.74 -6.00 -9.32
N ASN A 325 -21.81 -4.72 -8.96
CA ASN A 325 -22.66 -3.76 -9.65
C ASN A 325 -22.17 -3.49 -11.09
N ILE A 326 -20.86 -3.31 -11.28
CA ILE A 326 -20.25 -3.10 -12.61
C ILE A 326 -20.50 -4.34 -13.49
N LYS A 327 -20.24 -5.55 -12.98
CA LYS A 327 -20.47 -6.81 -13.70
C LYS A 327 -21.92 -6.96 -14.15
N ARG A 328 -22.87 -6.76 -13.21
CA ARG A 328 -24.30 -6.83 -13.53
C ARG A 328 -24.70 -5.86 -14.64
N ARG A 329 -24.16 -4.63 -14.62
CA ARG A 329 -24.44 -3.64 -15.67
C ARG A 329 -23.85 -4.04 -17.02
N LEU A 330 -22.62 -4.56 -17.03
CA LEU A 330 -21.98 -5.08 -18.23
C LEU A 330 -22.76 -6.26 -18.82
N GLU A 331 -23.22 -7.20 -17.99
CA GLU A 331 -24.07 -8.33 -18.42
C GLU A 331 -25.37 -7.84 -19.08
N GLN A 332 -26.07 -6.88 -18.46
CA GLN A 332 -27.28 -6.26 -19.02
C GLN A 332 -27.02 -5.57 -20.37
N LEU A 333 -25.88 -4.90 -20.50
CA LEU A 333 -25.46 -4.27 -21.76
C LEU A 333 -25.25 -5.32 -22.85
N LEU A 334 -24.54 -6.41 -22.54
CA LEU A 334 -24.26 -7.49 -23.47
C LEU A 334 -25.54 -8.21 -23.92
N GLU A 335 -26.51 -8.41 -23.02
CA GLU A 335 -27.84 -8.94 -23.36
C GLU A 335 -28.61 -8.01 -24.30
N THR A 336 -28.42 -6.69 -24.17
CA THR A 336 -29.06 -5.70 -25.05
C THR A 336 -28.40 -5.62 -26.44
N MET A 337 -27.13 -6.00 -26.53
CA MET A 337 -26.36 -6.01 -27.78
C MET A 337 -26.52 -7.30 -28.60
N ALA A 338 -27.00 -8.38 -27.96
CA ALA A 338 -27.21 -9.71 -28.57
C ALA A 338 -28.55 -9.80 -29.32
#